data_AF-A0A168R2G0-F1
#
_entry.id   AF-A0A168R2G0-F1
#
_cell.length_a   1.000
_cell.length_b   1.000
_cell.length_c   1.000
_cell.angle_alpha   90.00
_cell.angle_beta   90.00
_cell.angle_gamma   90.00
#
_symmetry.space_group_name_H-M   'P 1'
#
loop_
_entity.id
_entity.type
_entity.pdbx_description
1 polymer ?
#
loop_
_entity_poly.entity_id
_entity_poly.type
_entity_poly.pdbx_seq_one_letter_code
_entity_poly.pdbx_strand_id
1 'polypeptide(L)' 'MGTSKYLRVKDICEVLGCSNQYVSELLKKPLENGGLPCIRLSKRMILIDPVDFKAWGERMKGVGK' A
#
# COMPACT_ATOMS: atom_id res chain seq x y z
N MET A 1 -8.25 -20.44 10.31
CA MET A 1 -7.12 -20.15 9.39
C MET A 1 -7.17 -18.67 9.06
N GLY A 2 -6.08 -17.94 9.30
CA GLY A 2 -5.95 -16.52 9.00
C GLY A 2 -4.53 -16.06 9.25
N THR A 3 -3.63 -16.46 8.35
CA THR A 3 -2.22 -16.03 8.33
C THR A 3 -2.18 -14.56 7.91
N SER A 4 -2.06 -13.62 8.86
CA SER A 4 -1.76 -12.22 8.54
C SER A 4 -0.31 -12.09 8.08
N LYS A 5 -0.02 -12.56 6.86
CA LYS A 5 1.23 -12.25 6.17
C LYS A 5 1.08 -10.84 5.62
N TYR A 6 1.82 -9.91 6.21
CA TYR A 6 2.00 -8.58 5.65
C TYR A 6 2.43 -8.66 4.18
N LEU A 7 1.90 -7.76 3.37
CA LEU A 7 2.29 -7.58 1.98
C LEU A 7 3.57 -6.75 1.92
N ARG A 8 4.47 -7.08 1.00
CA ARG A 8 5.62 -6.22 0.71
C ARG A 8 5.26 -5.28 -0.43
N VAL A 9 6.11 -4.28 -0.62
CA VAL A 9 6.04 -3.33 -1.75
C VAL A 9 5.91 -4.06 -3.09
N LYS A 10 6.61 -5.19 -3.27
CA LYS A 10 6.54 -5.98 -4.51
C LYS A 10 5.13 -6.55 -4.76
N ASP A 11 4.49 -7.10 -3.74
CA ASP A 11 3.13 -7.65 -3.85
C ASP A 11 2.13 -6.54 -4.24
N ILE A 12 2.25 -5.35 -3.63
CA ILE A 12 1.42 -4.20 -3.96
C ILE A 12 1.66 -3.73 -5.40
N CYS A 13 2.92 -3.73 -5.84
CA CYS A 13 3.30 -3.37 -7.21
C CYS A 13 2.60 -4.27 -8.23
N GLU A 14 2.58 -5.58 -7.99
CA GLU A 14 1.91 -6.57 -8.84
C GLU A 14 0.39 -6.39 -8.81
N VAL A 15 -0.22 -6.20 -7.64
CA VAL A 15 -1.67 -6.01 -7.51
C VAL A 15 -2.15 -4.72 -8.20
N LEU A 16 -1.41 -3.63 -8.07
CA LEU A 16 -1.75 -2.36 -8.69
C LEU A 16 -1.37 -2.28 -10.17
N GLY A 17 -0.59 -3.25 -10.69
CA GLY A 17 -0.03 -3.18 -12.05
C GLY A 17 0.83 -1.94 -12.28
N CYS A 18 1.46 -1.42 -11.23
CA CYS A 18 2.21 -0.16 -11.23
C CYS A 18 3.73 -0.42 -11.14
N SER A 19 4.53 0.63 -11.27
CA SER A 19 5.98 0.57 -11.00
C SER A 19 6.31 0.75 -9.52
N ASN A 20 7.41 0.17 -9.04
CA ASN A 20 7.90 0.36 -7.66
C ASN A 20 8.10 1.83 -7.30
N GLN A 21 8.46 2.67 -8.28
CA GLN A 21 8.59 4.11 -8.09
C GLN A 21 7.25 4.75 -7.71
N TYR A 22 6.15 4.37 -8.35
CA TYR A 22 4.82 4.87 -8.03
C TYR A 22 4.38 4.45 -6.63
N VAL A 23 4.63 3.19 -6.26
CA VAL A 23 4.34 2.71 -4.90
C VAL A 23 5.19 3.47 -3.87
N SER A 24 6.46 3.75 -4.16
CA SER A 24 7.34 4.56 -3.30
C SER A 24 6.85 5.99 -3.13
N GLU A 25 6.30 6.60 -4.18
CA GLU A 25 5.65 7.91 -4.11
C GLU A 25 4.41 7.89 -3.20
N LEU A 26 3.57 6.86 -3.32
CA LEU A 26 2.41 6.69 -2.45
C LEU A 26 2.82 6.48 -0.98
N LEU A 27 3.92 5.76 -0.73
CA LEU A 27 4.46 5.55 0.62
C LEU A 27 5.03 6.83 1.26
N LYS A 28 5.37 7.85 0.46
CA LYS A 28 5.84 9.15 0.94
C LYS A 28 4.70 10.15 1.18
N LYS A 29 3.52 9.92 0.60
CA LYS A 29 2.36 10.78 0.76
C LYS A 29 1.68 10.52 2.12
N PRO A 30 1.15 11.55 2.78
CA PRO A 30 0.31 11.36 3.96
C PRO A 30 -0.98 10.61 3.58
N LEU A 31 -1.50 9.78 4.50
CA LEU A 31 -2.70 8.96 4.30
C LEU A 31 -3.92 9.79 3.85
N GLU A 32 -4.04 11.01 4.34
CA GLU A 32 -5.12 11.96 3.99
C GLU A 32 -5.11 12.38 2.52
N ASN A 33 -3.95 12.31 1.84
CA ASN A 33 -3.76 12.65 0.43
C ASN A 33 -3.66 11.41 -0.48
N GLY A 34 -4.22 10.29 -0.07
CA GLY A 34 -4.16 9.03 -0.82
C GLY A 34 -2.82 8.30 -0.67
N GLY A 35 -2.04 8.59 0.38
CA GLY A 35 -0.85 7.82 0.71
C GLY A 35 -1.15 6.36 1.01
N LEU A 36 -0.22 5.47 0.65
CA LEU A 36 -0.38 4.03 0.86
C LEU A 36 -0.11 3.67 2.33
N PRO A 37 -1.05 3.02 3.04
CA PRO A 37 -0.83 2.60 4.41
C PRO A 37 0.30 1.58 4.50
N CYS A 38 1.26 1.87 5.37
CA CYS A 38 2.40 1.01 5.59
C CYS A 38 2.94 1.11 7.01
N ILE A 39 3.55 0.02 7.46
CA ILE A 39 4.25 -0.12 8.72
C ILE A 39 5.74 -0.19 8.37
N ARG A 40 6.46 0.88 8.71
CA ARG A 40 7.91 0.96 8.50
C ARG A 40 8.62 0.40 9.72
N LEU A 41 9.11 -0.84 9.62
CA LEU A 41 9.87 -1.49 10.68
C LEU A 41 11.35 -1.10 10.66
N SER A 42 11.89 -0.69 9.51
CA SER A 42 13.30 -0.27 9.35
C SER A 42 13.49 0.57 8.10
N LYS A 43 14.69 1.16 7.91
CA LYS A 43 15.03 1.95 6.70
C LYS A 43 14.76 1.20 5.38
N ARG A 44 14.86 -0.14 5.38
CA ARG A 44 14.66 -1.02 4.20
C ARG A 44 13.44 -1.93 4.28
N MET A 45 12.71 -1.94 5.39
CA MET A 45 11.62 -2.89 5.62
C MET A 45 10.31 -2.13 5.81
N ILE A 46 9.46 -2.24 4.79
CA ILE A 46 8.12 -1.66 4.74
C ILE A 46 7.16 -2.83 4.56
N LEU A 47 6.24 -2.96 5.50
CA LEU A 47 5.17 -3.93 5.48
C LEU A 47 3.85 -3.20 5.25
N ILE A 48 2.96 -3.80 4.49
CA ILE A 48 1.62 -3.29 4.24
C ILE A 48 0.64 -4.30 4.81
N ASP A 49 -0.27 -3.86 5.67
CA ASP A 49 -1.34 -4.72 6.14
C ASP A 49 -2.37 -4.91 5.01
N PRO A 50 -2.74 -6.15 4.63
CA PRO A 50 -3.69 -6.38 3.57
C PRO A 50 -5.08 -5.80 3.86
N VAL A 51 -5.47 -5.67 5.12
CA VAL A 51 -6.76 -5.06 5.52
C VAL A 51 -6.73 -3.55 5.25
N ASP A 52 -5.67 -2.88 5.68
CA ASP A 52 -5.48 -1.44 5.41
C ASP A 52 -5.36 -1.16 3.91
N PHE A 53 -4.63 -2.00 3.18
CA PHE A 53 -4.50 -1.88 1.72
C PHE A 53 -5.85 -2.01 1.02
N LYS A 54 -6.69 -2.97 1.44
CA LYS A 54 -8.04 -3.14 0.89
C LYS A 54 -8.90 -1.90 1.15
N ALA A 55 -8.93 -1.42 2.39
CA ALA A 55 -9.68 -0.22 2.75
C ALA A 55 -9.19 1.03 1.99
N TRP A 56 -7.87 1.18 1.82
CA TRP A 56 -7.28 2.24 1.00
C TRP A 56 -7.69 2.11 -0.48
N GLY A 57 -7.64 0.90 -1.05
CA GLY A 57 -8.05 0.64 -2.42
C GLY A 57 -9.53 0.95 -2.68
N GLU A 58 -10.41 0.63 -1.73
CA GLU A 58 -11.84 0.97 -1.81
C GLU A 58 -12.06 2.49 -1.80
N ARG A 59 -11.27 3.24 -1.02
CA ARG A 59 -11.29 4.72 -1.04
C ARG A 59 -10.79 5.28 -2.37
N MET A 60 -9.70 4.74 -2.92
CA MET A 60 -9.12 5.20 -4.20
C MET A 60 -10.01 4.86 -5.41
N LYS A 61 -10.76 3.76 -5.37
CA LYS A 61 -11.71 3.36 -6.41
C LYS A 61 -12.85 4.39 -6.62
N GLY A 62 -13.16 5.19 -5.61
CA GLY A 62 -14.16 6.27 -5.70
C GLY A 62 -13.64 7.59 -6.30
N VAL A 63 -12.32 7.74 -6.52
CA VAL A 63 -11.68 9.00 -6.93
C VAL A 63 -11.45 9.09 -8.46
N GLY A 64 -11.93 8.10 -9.23
CA GLY A 64 -11.89 8.11 -10.69
C GLY A 64 -13.28 8.25 -11.30
N LYS A 65 -13.76 9.49 -11.45
CA LYS A 65 -14.81 9.82 -12.41
C LYS A 65 -14.65 11.23 -12.94
#